data_AF-A0A5M8PCY4-F1
#
_entry.id   AF-A0A5M8PCY4-F1
#
_cell.length_a   1.000
_cell.length_b   1.000
_cell.length_c   1.000
_cell.angle_alpha   90.00
_cell.angle_beta   90.00
_cell.angle_gamma   90.00
#
_symmetry.space_group_name_H-M   'P 1'
#
loop_
_entity.id
_entity.type
_entity.pdbx_description
1 polymer ?
#
loop_
_entity_poly.entity_id
_entity_poly.type
_entity_poly.pdbx_seq_one_letter_code
_entity_poly.pdbx_strand_id
1 'polypeptide(L)'
;MATMSTTPPVLQGPSAKEKKYDRQLRLWAASGQQALEDAHVLLLSSAGGSHVAGIETLKNLVLPGVGNFTIVDGEKVKEEDLGVNFFLDEGSLGRSRAHETCNFLTELNPEVNGYAVDGFPASFLQQGKAVLSPYTLIILTGPARQDELLRNVSKYASEHSIPFIYIHSVGFYSHFSVQLPAEFPIVDTHPDPASTQDLRLLNPWPELTEFMHKKTDDLETLSDHEHGHIPYLLLLSHYLDKWRATHDGKVPKTYKEKTVFRDMVKKGARTNNAEGGEENFDEAVGAVLKSLNPVDMPSGLREVLHVADCQSPRLGSANFWIIAHAIRNFHSNHSALPLPGALPDMKAQSADYIRLQNIYKAKARREFSEVVQDVRSVEQKLGRRSTIEEKEIEAFCKGAAFVKLVKGRPIRFADAPKQMDWTDRAKYICQELQDEESLLPIYLCFLAYDWFIKKNHEKEHIKTETEGPEATANAMEEYTSDLLDHIAKSAGSDIDMEPARGKLESVAAEIERAGGGEVHNISALTGGMVAQEVIKIITKQYVPVDNTCVFDGIASKAAVFKL
;
A
#
# COMPACT_ATOMS: atom_id res chain seq x y z
N MET A 1 34.23 16.97 44.85
CA MET A 1 32.81 16.57 44.97
C MET A 1 32.01 17.41 44.00
N ALA A 2 31.68 16.87 42.83
CA ALA A 2 30.78 17.50 41.87
C ALA A 2 29.41 16.85 42.05
N THR A 3 28.45 17.59 42.60
CA THR A 3 27.07 17.18 42.77
C THR A 3 26.39 17.18 41.39
N MET A 4 26.18 15.99 40.82
CA MET A 4 25.30 15.80 39.68
C MET A 4 23.86 16.09 40.12
N SER A 5 23.24 17.10 39.52
CA SER A 5 21.80 17.38 39.65
C SER A 5 21.02 16.20 39.08
N THR A 6 20.47 15.36 39.96
CA THR A 6 19.59 14.22 39.65
C THR A 6 18.13 14.65 39.53
N THR A 7 17.84 15.68 38.74
CA THR A 7 16.46 16.01 38.41
C THR A 7 16.12 15.29 37.11
N PRO A 8 15.16 14.35 37.07
CA PRO A 8 14.68 13.79 35.81
C PRO A 8 14.24 14.94 34.90
N PRO A 9 14.51 14.87 33.58
CA PRO A 9 14.00 15.87 32.66
C PRO A 9 12.48 15.97 32.84
N VAL A 10 11.97 17.21 32.90
CA VAL A 10 10.53 17.47 32.94
C VAL A 10 9.94 16.75 31.73
N LEU A 11 9.02 15.81 31.96
CA LEU A 11 8.24 15.17 30.91
C LEU A 11 7.45 16.28 30.21
N GLN A 12 8.01 16.83 29.13
CA GLN A 12 7.27 17.71 28.24
C GLN A 12 6.10 16.88 27.69
N GLY A 13 4.88 17.33 27.99
CA GLY A 13 3.70 16.76 27.35
C GLY A 13 3.77 16.92 25.84
N PRO A 14 2.94 16.19 25.08
CA PRO A 14 2.97 16.23 23.63
C PRO A 14 2.81 17.67 23.13
N SER A 15 3.59 18.01 22.11
CA SER A 15 3.50 19.28 21.37
C SER A 15 2.10 19.49 20.82
N ALA A 16 1.76 20.73 20.46
CA ALA A 16 0.46 21.03 19.83
C ALA A 16 0.26 20.21 18.54
N LYS A 17 1.33 20.00 17.79
CA LYS A 17 1.38 19.19 16.58
C LYS A 17 1.11 17.71 16.85
N GLU A 18 1.78 17.13 17.84
CA GLU A 18 1.53 15.74 18.26
C GLU A 18 0.10 15.54 18.77
N LYS A 19 -0.48 16.53 19.44
CA LYS A 19 -1.90 16.48 19.85
C LYS A 19 -2.85 16.52 18.65
N LYS A 20 -2.58 17.39 17.66
CA LYS A 20 -3.38 17.52 16.43
C LYS A 20 -3.34 16.22 15.62
N TYR A 21 -2.17 15.63 15.45
CA TYR A 21 -1.95 14.44 14.64
C TYR A 21 -1.94 13.13 15.45
N ASP A 22 -2.35 13.10 16.74
CA ASP A 22 -2.28 11.89 17.59
C ASP A 22 -2.93 10.67 16.93
N ARG A 23 -4.12 10.83 16.36
CA ARG A 23 -4.86 9.71 15.73
C ARG A 23 -4.14 9.11 14.55
N GLN A 24 -3.50 9.94 13.72
CA GLN A 24 -2.79 9.49 12.52
C GLN A 24 -1.35 9.03 12.83
N LEU A 25 -0.71 9.61 13.85
CA LEU A 25 0.57 9.12 14.38
C LEU A 25 0.48 7.68 14.90
N ARG A 26 -0.70 7.23 15.34
CA ARG A 26 -0.94 5.83 15.71
C ARG A 26 -0.98 4.88 14.51
N LEU A 27 -1.18 5.40 13.29
CA LEU A 27 -1.23 4.62 12.06
C LEU A 27 0.15 4.57 11.39
N TRP A 28 0.81 5.71 11.20
CA TRP A 28 2.07 5.77 10.44
C TRP A 28 3.29 6.29 11.21
N ALA A 29 3.15 6.46 12.53
CA ALA A 29 4.19 6.94 13.43
C ALA A 29 4.77 8.31 13.04
N ALA A 30 5.73 8.78 13.83
CA ALA A 30 6.42 10.04 13.57
C ALA A 30 7.21 10.02 12.24
N SER A 31 7.72 8.86 11.81
CA SER A 31 8.45 8.74 10.55
C SER A 31 7.56 8.90 9.33
N GLY A 32 6.34 8.33 9.35
CA GLY A 32 5.37 8.55 8.27
C GLY A 32 4.90 10.00 8.24
N GLN A 33 4.70 10.61 9.41
CA GLN A 33 4.34 12.02 9.50
C GLN A 33 5.43 12.93 8.92
N GLN A 34 6.70 12.68 9.26
CA GLN A 34 7.82 13.43 8.69
C GLN A 34 7.88 13.29 7.17
N ALA A 35 7.72 12.07 6.64
CA ALA A 35 7.71 11.85 5.18
C ALA A 35 6.59 12.63 4.48
N LEU A 36 5.41 12.73 5.12
CA LEU A 36 4.28 13.51 4.61
C LEU A 36 4.58 15.02 4.63
N GLU A 37 5.19 15.51 5.69
CA GLU A 37 5.59 16.92 5.86
C GLU A 37 6.74 17.34 4.95
N ASP A 38 7.59 16.41 4.53
CA ASP A 38 8.68 16.66 3.58
C ASP A 38 8.19 16.61 2.11
N ALA A 39 6.97 16.12 1.87
CA ALA A 39 6.44 15.91 0.53
C ALA A 39 5.98 17.20 -0.17
N HIS A 40 6.06 17.18 -1.50
CA HIS A 40 5.49 18.22 -2.38
C HIS A 40 4.67 17.56 -3.48
N VAL A 41 3.34 17.70 -3.39
CA VAL A 41 2.40 17.08 -4.33
C VAL A 41 1.99 18.08 -5.42
N LEU A 42 2.13 17.69 -6.69
CA LEU A 42 1.63 18.47 -7.83
C LEU A 42 0.27 17.94 -8.28
N LEU A 43 -0.75 18.80 -8.33
CA LEU A 43 -2.01 18.53 -8.99
C LEU A 43 -2.06 19.27 -10.33
N LEU A 44 -2.12 18.51 -11.41
CA LEU A 44 -2.34 18.99 -12.77
C LEU A 44 -3.82 18.81 -13.13
N SER A 45 -4.51 19.90 -13.43
CA SER A 45 -5.89 19.88 -13.89
C SER A 45 -5.93 20.03 -15.41
N SER A 46 -6.50 19.04 -16.10
CA SER A 46 -6.67 19.12 -17.56
C SER A 46 -7.59 20.30 -17.95
N ALA A 47 -7.70 20.60 -19.25
CA ALA A 47 -8.66 21.62 -19.68
C ALA A 47 -10.09 21.06 -19.59
N GLY A 48 -11.03 21.90 -19.16
CA GLY A 48 -12.47 21.60 -19.01
C GLY A 48 -12.82 20.56 -17.94
N GLY A 49 -14.09 20.55 -17.51
CA GLY A 49 -14.54 19.78 -16.34
C GLY A 49 -14.21 20.51 -15.03
N SER A 50 -14.77 20.03 -13.92
CA SER A 50 -14.66 20.66 -12.59
C SER A 50 -13.48 20.16 -11.75
N HIS A 51 -12.93 18.97 -12.07
CA HIS A 51 -11.78 18.33 -11.41
C HIS A 51 -11.88 18.24 -9.89
N VAL A 52 -13.10 18.11 -9.37
CA VAL A 52 -13.38 18.07 -7.93
C VAL A 52 -12.66 16.88 -7.29
N ALA A 53 -12.52 15.75 -7.99
CA ALA A 53 -11.80 14.59 -7.45
C ALA A 53 -10.34 14.91 -7.07
N GLY A 54 -9.67 15.76 -7.84
CA GLY A 54 -8.32 16.24 -7.54
C GLY A 54 -8.28 17.16 -6.31
N ILE A 55 -9.24 18.07 -6.19
CA ILE A 55 -9.36 18.98 -5.04
C ILE A 55 -9.70 18.21 -3.75
N GLU A 56 -10.62 17.25 -3.84
CA GLU A 56 -10.98 16.34 -2.74
C GLU A 56 -9.79 15.46 -2.34
N THR A 57 -8.93 15.07 -3.29
CA THR A 57 -7.65 14.43 -2.98
C THR A 57 -6.76 15.35 -2.15
N LEU A 58 -6.57 16.60 -2.59
CA LEU A 58 -5.74 17.56 -1.86
C LEU A 58 -6.29 17.88 -0.46
N LYS A 59 -7.60 18.02 -0.28
CA LYS A 59 -8.23 18.17 1.05
C LYS A 59 -7.75 17.07 2.00
N ASN A 60 -7.81 15.82 1.55
CA ASN A 60 -7.42 14.65 2.33
C ASN A 60 -5.90 14.50 2.51
N LEU A 61 -5.08 15.32 1.85
CA LEU A 61 -3.62 15.42 2.06
C LEU A 61 -3.23 16.63 2.93
N VAL A 62 -3.94 17.74 2.80
CA VAL A 62 -3.73 18.97 3.58
C VAL A 62 -4.11 18.74 5.05
N LEU A 63 -5.26 18.10 5.31
CA LEU A 63 -5.71 17.78 6.68
C LEU A 63 -4.68 16.99 7.50
N PRO A 64 -4.07 15.89 7.00
CA PRO A 64 -3.01 15.18 7.70
C PRO A 64 -1.64 15.88 7.64
N GLY A 65 -1.50 17.00 6.93
CA GLY A 65 -0.29 17.83 6.96
C GLY A 65 0.76 17.45 5.92
N VAL A 66 0.37 17.28 4.66
CA VAL A 66 1.34 17.28 3.54
C VAL A 66 2.15 18.58 3.55
N GLY A 67 3.46 18.53 3.35
CA GLY A 67 4.31 19.72 3.46
C GLY A 67 3.92 20.83 2.49
N ASN A 68 3.80 20.45 1.22
CA ASN A 68 3.57 21.37 0.13
C ASN A 68 2.61 20.77 -0.89
N PHE A 69 1.76 21.60 -1.50
CA PHE A 69 1.00 21.22 -2.69
C PHE A 69 1.00 22.36 -3.71
N THR A 70 1.00 22.01 -5.00
CA THR A 70 0.84 22.97 -6.10
C THR A 70 -0.33 22.57 -6.98
N ILE A 71 -1.23 23.52 -7.28
CA ILE A 71 -2.33 23.36 -8.23
C ILE A 71 -1.98 24.07 -9.52
N VAL A 72 -2.04 23.37 -10.65
CA VAL A 72 -1.90 23.93 -12.00
C VAL A 72 -3.24 23.75 -12.71
N ASP A 73 -3.99 24.85 -12.82
CA ASP A 73 -5.29 24.90 -13.49
C ASP A 73 -5.44 26.24 -14.22
N GLY A 74 -5.84 26.19 -15.50
CA GLY A 74 -6.01 27.36 -16.36
C GLY A 74 -7.46 27.82 -16.51
N GLU A 75 -8.41 27.14 -15.88
CA GLU A 75 -9.83 27.50 -15.94
C GLU A 75 -10.18 28.58 -14.92
N LYS A 76 -11.21 29.34 -15.27
CA LYS A 76 -11.90 30.23 -14.34
C LYS A 76 -13.09 29.50 -13.73
N VAL A 77 -13.44 29.88 -12.51
CA VAL A 77 -14.61 29.34 -11.80
C VAL A 77 -15.87 29.67 -12.59
N LYS A 78 -16.64 28.63 -12.92
CA LYS A 78 -17.96 28.67 -13.57
C LYS A 78 -19.06 28.42 -12.54
N GLU A 79 -20.30 28.72 -12.92
CA GLU A 79 -21.46 28.48 -12.05
C GLU A 79 -21.62 27.00 -11.68
N GLU A 80 -21.33 26.10 -12.62
CA GLU A 80 -21.33 24.65 -12.39
C GLU A 80 -20.32 24.21 -11.32
N ASP A 81 -19.15 24.85 -11.22
CA ASP A 81 -18.13 24.52 -10.23
C ASP A 81 -18.62 24.80 -8.80
N LEU A 82 -19.43 25.86 -8.61
CA LEU A 82 -19.96 26.24 -7.30
C LEU A 82 -20.90 25.19 -6.69
N GLY A 83 -21.58 24.41 -7.55
CA GLY A 83 -22.51 23.37 -7.10
C GLY A 83 -21.84 22.07 -6.67
N VAL A 84 -20.58 21.84 -7.07
CA VAL A 84 -19.89 20.55 -6.90
C VAL A 84 -18.57 20.64 -6.13
N ASN A 85 -17.98 21.84 -6.02
CA ASN A 85 -16.71 22.03 -5.34
C ASN A 85 -16.91 22.78 -4.02
N PHE A 86 -16.64 22.11 -2.90
CA PHE A 86 -16.75 22.68 -1.55
C PHE A 86 -15.77 23.84 -1.30
N PHE A 87 -14.70 23.93 -2.10
CA PHE A 87 -13.63 24.91 -1.96
C PHE A 87 -13.79 26.10 -2.92
N LEU A 88 -15.04 26.46 -3.24
CA LEU A 88 -15.40 27.61 -4.05
C LEU A 88 -16.69 28.22 -3.49
N ASP A 89 -16.79 29.55 -3.50
CA ASP A 89 -18.00 30.29 -3.12
C ASP A 89 -18.47 31.22 -4.25
N GLU A 90 -19.61 31.88 -4.07
CA GLU A 90 -20.12 32.85 -5.06
C GLU A 90 -19.11 33.96 -5.39
N GLY A 91 -18.25 34.32 -4.44
CA GLY A 91 -17.19 35.32 -4.62
C GLY A 91 -16.05 34.84 -5.52
N SER A 92 -15.86 33.53 -5.65
CA SER A 92 -14.88 32.91 -6.54
C SER A 92 -15.29 32.97 -8.03
N LEU A 93 -16.57 33.20 -8.34
CA LEU A 93 -17.10 33.16 -9.71
C LEU A 93 -16.31 34.07 -10.67
N GLY A 94 -15.85 33.50 -11.79
CA GLY A 94 -15.07 34.21 -12.81
C GLY A 94 -13.59 34.47 -12.46
N ARG A 95 -13.13 34.05 -11.28
CA ARG A 95 -11.71 34.13 -10.86
C ARG A 95 -10.96 32.85 -11.22
N SER A 96 -9.64 32.84 -11.04
CA SER A 96 -8.78 31.67 -11.29
C SER A 96 -9.15 30.54 -10.34
N ARG A 97 -9.54 29.38 -10.89
CA ARG A 97 -9.94 28.22 -10.09
C ARG A 97 -8.77 27.67 -9.27
N ALA A 98 -7.56 27.67 -9.83
CA ALA A 98 -6.34 27.29 -9.11
C ALA A 98 -6.13 28.11 -7.84
N HIS A 99 -6.26 29.44 -7.94
CA HIS A 99 -6.00 30.34 -6.82
C HIS A 99 -7.08 30.23 -5.74
N GLU A 100 -8.35 30.25 -6.13
CA GLU A 100 -9.46 30.21 -5.17
C GLU A 100 -9.47 28.88 -4.40
N THR A 101 -9.33 27.74 -5.09
CA THR A 101 -9.26 26.43 -4.42
C THR A 101 -8.02 26.30 -3.54
N CYS A 102 -6.86 26.79 -3.98
CA CYS A 102 -5.64 26.79 -3.19
C CYS A 102 -5.79 27.60 -1.89
N ASN A 103 -6.45 28.75 -1.95
CA ASN A 103 -6.69 29.60 -0.78
C ASN A 103 -7.53 28.85 0.26
N PHE A 104 -8.70 28.35 -0.13
CA PHE A 104 -9.58 27.63 0.80
C PHE A 104 -8.97 26.32 1.33
N LEU A 105 -8.19 25.59 0.51
CA LEU A 105 -7.47 24.41 0.98
C LEU A 105 -6.43 24.78 2.05
N THR A 106 -5.70 25.88 1.85
CA THR A 106 -4.66 26.32 2.81
C THR A 106 -5.26 26.71 4.16
N GLU A 107 -6.51 27.18 4.21
CA GLU A 107 -7.22 27.46 5.46
C GLU A 107 -7.44 26.22 6.34
N LEU A 108 -7.52 25.01 5.74
CA LEU A 108 -7.69 23.77 6.49
C LEU A 108 -6.51 23.46 7.40
N ASN A 109 -5.30 23.85 6.98
CA ASN A 109 -4.09 23.56 7.72
C ASN A 109 -2.99 24.63 7.48
N PRO A 110 -2.82 25.58 8.41
CA PRO A 110 -1.80 26.63 8.29
C PRO A 110 -0.34 26.16 8.29
N GLU A 111 -0.07 24.87 8.58
CA GLU A 111 1.27 24.29 8.51
C GLU A 111 1.63 23.81 7.09
N VAL A 112 0.65 23.80 6.17
CA VAL A 112 0.81 23.33 4.79
C VAL A 112 0.98 24.51 3.85
N ASN A 113 1.97 24.44 2.96
CA ASN A 113 2.20 25.47 1.96
C ASN A 113 1.47 25.14 0.65
N GLY A 114 0.47 25.94 0.31
CA GLY A 114 -0.24 25.87 -0.96
C GLY A 114 0.34 26.83 -2.01
N TYR A 115 0.47 26.35 -3.24
CA TYR A 115 0.86 27.15 -4.40
C TYR A 115 -0.16 26.97 -5.53
N ALA A 116 -0.41 28.03 -6.29
CA ALA A 116 -1.30 28.02 -7.43
C ALA A 116 -0.58 28.57 -8.69
N VAL A 117 -0.84 27.93 -9.82
CA VAL A 117 -0.39 28.37 -11.14
C VAL A 117 -1.63 28.49 -12.02
N ASP A 118 -1.96 29.73 -12.42
CA ASP A 118 -3.02 30.01 -13.39
C ASP A 118 -2.49 29.71 -14.81
N GLY A 119 -2.72 28.47 -15.24
CA GLY A 119 -2.22 27.98 -16.52
C GLY A 119 -2.49 26.50 -16.72
N PHE A 120 -2.58 26.09 -17.97
CA PHE A 120 -2.80 24.68 -18.29
C PHE A 120 -1.52 23.84 -18.14
N PRO A 121 -1.64 22.54 -17.82
CA PRO A 121 -0.49 21.64 -17.71
C PRO A 121 0.46 21.70 -18.93
N ALA A 122 -0.08 21.92 -20.13
CA ALA A 122 0.71 22.04 -21.35
C ALA A 122 1.68 23.24 -21.32
N SER A 123 1.20 24.43 -20.97
CA SER A 123 2.02 25.63 -20.89
C SER A 123 2.96 25.60 -19.68
N PHE A 124 2.54 24.99 -18.58
CA PHE A 124 3.40 24.76 -17.42
C PHE A 124 4.62 23.91 -17.79
N LEU A 125 4.43 22.84 -18.57
CA LEU A 125 5.49 21.92 -18.95
C LEU A 125 6.37 22.43 -20.11
N GLN A 126 5.90 23.39 -20.91
CA GLN A 126 6.72 24.07 -21.94
C GLN A 126 7.92 24.83 -21.35
N GLN A 127 7.87 25.17 -20.06
CA GLN A 127 8.99 25.80 -19.34
C GLN A 127 10.20 24.85 -19.16
N GLY A 128 10.02 23.57 -19.49
CA GLY A 128 11.03 22.53 -19.45
C GLY A 128 10.76 21.52 -18.34
N LYS A 129 11.22 20.28 -18.53
CA LYS A 129 11.03 19.16 -17.60
C LYS A 129 11.55 19.42 -16.18
N ALA A 130 12.50 20.35 -16.02
CA ALA A 130 13.04 20.74 -14.71
C ALA A 130 11.98 21.32 -13.77
N VAL A 131 10.88 21.84 -14.30
CA VAL A 131 9.76 22.34 -13.49
C VAL A 131 9.12 21.25 -12.63
N LEU A 132 9.26 19.98 -13.03
CA LEU A 132 8.72 18.83 -12.29
C LEU A 132 9.65 18.33 -11.17
N SER A 133 10.89 18.80 -11.11
CA SER A 133 11.90 18.31 -10.15
C SER A 133 11.60 18.53 -8.66
N PRO A 134 10.86 19.58 -8.24
CA PRO A 134 10.55 19.76 -6.82
C PRO A 134 9.55 18.75 -6.26
N TYR A 135 8.77 18.09 -7.11
CA TYR A 135 7.61 17.31 -6.68
C TYR A 135 7.97 15.88 -6.35
N THR A 136 7.51 15.42 -5.19
CA THR A 136 7.68 14.04 -4.74
C THR A 136 6.65 13.10 -5.35
N LEU A 137 5.50 13.63 -5.80
CA LEU A 137 4.42 12.90 -6.43
C LEU A 137 3.63 13.82 -7.37
N ILE A 138 3.21 13.29 -8.52
CA ILE A 138 2.42 14.02 -9.51
C ILE A 138 1.04 13.38 -9.63
N ILE A 139 0.00 14.20 -9.59
CA ILE A 139 -1.40 13.82 -9.80
C ILE A 139 -1.89 14.58 -11.04
N LEU A 140 -2.63 13.88 -11.88
CA LEU A 140 -3.31 14.49 -13.02
C LEU A 140 -4.78 14.09 -13.02
N THR A 141 -5.67 15.05 -13.24
CA THR A 141 -7.10 14.78 -13.47
C THR A 141 -7.45 14.79 -14.95
N GLY A 142 -8.22 13.80 -15.38
CA GLY A 142 -8.83 13.69 -16.70
C GLY A 142 -10.10 14.54 -16.86
N PRO A 143 -10.70 14.54 -18.07
CA PRO A 143 -10.25 13.83 -19.25
C PRO A 143 -9.01 14.47 -19.86
N ALA A 144 -8.07 13.65 -20.30
CA ALA A 144 -6.80 14.15 -20.79
C ALA A 144 -6.83 14.46 -22.29
N ARG A 145 -6.98 15.75 -22.63
CA ARG A 145 -7.15 16.21 -24.03
C ARG A 145 -5.89 16.17 -24.89
N GLN A 146 -4.70 16.11 -24.27
CA GLN A 146 -3.42 16.22 -24.97
C GLN A 146 -2.49 15.05 -24.62
N ASP A 147 -2.50 14.03 -25.45
CA ASP A 147 -1.81 12.76 -25.23
C ASP A 147 -0.28 12.90 -25.11
N GLU A 148 0.34 13.78 -25.91
CA GLU A 148 1.78 14.00 -25.86
C GLU A 148 2.24 14.53 -24.49
N LEU A 149 1.42 15.35 -23.84
CA LEU A 149 1.72 15.89 -22.52
C LEU A 149 1.73 14.79 -21.45
N LEU A 150 0.71 13.94 -21.46
CA LEU A 150 0.55 12.83 -20.53
C LEU A 150 1.71 11.87 -20.60
N ARG A 151 2.06 11.47 -21.82
CA ARG A 151 3.17 10.56 -22.09
C ARG A 151 4.48 11.18 -21.65
N ASN A 152 4.65 12.49 -21.81
CA ASN A 152 5.84 13.19 -21.34
C ASN A 152 5.93 13.22 -19.80
N VAL A 153 4.82 13.44 -19.09
CA VAL A 153 4.78 13.38 -17.61
C VAL A 153 5.03 11.96 -17.13
N SER A 154 4.32 10.97 -17.66
CA SER A 154 4.50 9.55 -17.33
C SER A 154 5.93 9.08 -17.60
N LYS A 155 6.53 9.47 -18.74
CA LYS A 155 7.92 9.15 -19.06
C LYS A 155 8.88 9.84 -18.09
N TYR A 156 8.69 11.12 -17.79
CA TYR A 156 9.51 11.84 -16.82
C TYR A 156 9.45 11.18 -15.43
N ALA A 157 8.24 10.85 -14.97
CA ALA A 157 7.98 10.17 -13.72
C ALA A 157 8.73 8.84 -13.63
N SER A 158 8.70 8.04 -14.71
CA SER A 158 9.47 6.79 -14.81
C SER A 158 10.98 7.02 -14.77
N GLU A 159 11.50 7.96 -15.57
CA GLU A 159 12.93 8.29 -15.66
C GLU A 159 13.51 8.80 -14.33
N HIS A 160 12.70 9.47 -13.51
CA HIS A 160 13.12 10.10 -12.25
C HIS A 160 12.64 9.36 -11.01
N SER A 161 11.99 8.18 -11.17
CA SER A 161 11.41 7.42 -10.06
C SER A 161 10.44 8.23 -9.20
N ILE A 162 9.64 9.09 -9.84
CA ILE A 162 8.58 9.87 -9.20
C ILE A 162 7.26 9.12 -9.41
N PRO A 163 6.49 8.83 -8.36
CA PRO A 163 5.14 8.30 -8.50
C PRO A 163 4.21 9.25 -9.25
N PHE A 164 3.38 8.69 -10.11
CA PHE A 164 2.41 9.42 -10.91
C PHE A 164 1.03 8.78 -10.82
N ILE A 165 -0.01 9.60 -10.61
CA ILE A 165 -1.40 9.14 -10.49
C ILE A 165 -2.27 9.88 -11.52
N TYR A 166 -3.08 9.13 -12.26
CA TYR A 166 -4.14 9.66 -13.11
C TYR A 166 -5.50 9.40 -12.46
N ILE A 167 -6.36 10.41 -12.37
CA ILE A 167 -7.72 10.33 -11.80
C ILE A 167 -8.71 10.74 -12.88
N HIS A 168 -9.81 10.02 -13.03
CA HIS A 168 -10.93 10.44 -13.87
C HIS A 168 -12.25 10.11 -13.19
N SER A 169 -13.14 11.10 -13.09
CA SER A 169 -14.47 10.99 -12.48
C SER A 169 -15.49 11.54 -13.47
N VAL A 170 -16.53 10.76 -13.80
CA VAL A 170 -17.63 11.18 -14.67
C VAL A 170 -18.93 10.53 -14.19
N GLY A 171 -19.93 11.34 -13.86
CA GLY A 171 -21.21 10.87 -13.35
C GLY A 171 -21.06 10.02 -12.09
N PHE A 172 -21.60 8.81 -12.13
CA PHE A 172 -21.49 7.83 -11.04
C PHE A 172 -20.26 6.93 -11.11
N TYR A 173 -19.38 7.13 -12.11
CA TYR A 173 -18.20 6.31 -12.29
C TYR A 173 -16.93 7.10 -12.02
N SER A 174 -15.91 6.40 -11.54
CA SER A 174 -14.55 6.95 -11.50
C SER A 174 -13.52 5.86 -11.59
N HIS A 175 -12.31 6.24 -11.97
CA HIS A 175 -11.15 5.40 -11.79
C HIS A 175 -9.94 6.26 -11.42
N PHE A 176 -8.93 5.60 -10.88
CA PHE A 176 -7.59 6.16 -10.84
C PHE A 176 -6.55 5.07 -11.13
N SER A 177 -5.45 5.48 -11.73
CA SER A 177 -4.34 4.59 -12.06
C SER A 177 -3.07 5.12 -11.44
N VAL A 178 -2.27 4.22 -10.87
CA VAL A 178 -1.03 4.51 -10.15
C VAL A 178 0.15 3.94 -10.92
N GLN A 179 1.06 4.83 -11.33
CA GLN A 179 2.38 4.51 -11.84
C GLN A 179 3.40 4.70 -10.72
N LEU A 180 3.93 3.58 -10.23
CA LEU A 180 5.05 3.57 -9.29
C LEU A 180 6.38 3.45 -10.04
N PRO A 181 7.51 3.76 -9.38
CA PRO A 181 8.83 3.35 -9.84
C PRO A 181 8.88 1.86 -10.18
N ALA A 182 9.76 1.48 -11.13
CA ALA A 182 9.89 0.10 -11.61
C ALA A 182 10.11 -0.91 -10.46
N GLU A 183 10.84 -0.48 -9.43
CA GLU A 183 11.00 -1.21 -8.18
C GLU A 183 10.57 -0.30 -7.02
N PHE A 184 9.48 -0.65 -6.37
CA PHE A 184 8.96 0.07 -5.21
C PHE A 184 8.93 -0.85 -3.98
N PRO A 185 10.07 -0.95 -3.26
CA PRO A 185 10.17 -1.81 -2.10
C PRO A 185 9.53 -1.18 -0.86
N ILE A 186 8.87 -2.02 -0.06
CA ILE A 186 8.13 -1.65 1.14
C ILE A 186 8.53 -2.60 2.25
N VAL A 187 9.01 -2.03 3.36
CA VAL A 187 9.36 -2.78 4.57
C VAL A 187 8.15 -2.86 5.50
N ASP A 188 7.57 -1.70 5.82
CA ASP A 188 6.46 -1.62 6.74
C ASP A 188 5.12 -1.78 6.00
N THR A 189 4.74 -3.04 5.78
CA THR A 189 3.49 -3.38 5.09
C THR A 189 2.28 -3.38 6.02
N HIS A 190 2.45 -3.05 7.32
CA HIS A 190 1.43 -3.15 8.36
C HIS A 190 0.66 -4.48 8.33
N PRO A 191 1.38 -5.62 8.44
CA PRO A 191 0.73 -6.93 8.53
C PRO A 191 -0.15 -7.02 9.78
N ASP A 192 -1.12 -7.93 9.76
CA ASP A 192 -1.95 -8.21 10.94
C ASP A 192 -1.05 -8.54 12.16
N PRO A 193 -1.26 -7.92 13.33
CA PRO A 193 -0.39 -8.13 14.48
C PRO A 193 -0.21 -9.61 14.89
N ALA A 194 -1.23 -10.46 14.71
CA ALA A 194 -1.13 -11.89 15.02
C ALA A 194 -0.22 -12.63 14.04
N SER A 195 -0.07 -12.14 12.81
CA SER A 195 0.81 -12.73 11.80
C SER A 195 2.30 -12.45 12.05
N THR A 196 2.63 -11.35 12.75
CA THR A 196 4.02 -10.93 13.02
C THR A 196 4.78 -11.76 14.05
N GLN A 197 4.12 -12.75 14.65
CA GLN A 197 4.64 -13.51 15.77
C GLN A 197 5.48 -14.69 15.28
N ASP A 198 6.80 -14.60 15.45
CA ASP A 198 7.72 -15.71 15.21
C ASP A 198 8.03 -16.43 16.54
N LEU A 199 7.24 -17.47 16.84
CA LEU A 199 7.37 -18.21 18.10
C LEU A 199 8.50 -19.24 18.11
N ARG A 200 9.09 -19.58 16.96
CA ARG A 200 10.16 -20.61 16.84
C ARG A 200 9.89 -21.97 17.50
N LEU A 201 8.62 -22.35 17.70
CA LEU A 201 8.25 -23.62 18.35
C LEU A 201 8.84 -24.86 17.67
N LEU A 202 8.98 -24.85 16.35
CA LEU A 202 9.52 -25.98 15.60
C LEU A 202 11.05 -26.02 15.58
N ASN A 203 11.72 -24.89 15.87
CA ASN A 203 13.17 -24.76 15.89
C ASN A 203 13.62 -23.81 17.01
N PRO A 204 13.41 -24.19 18.29
CA PRO A 204 13.80 -23.36 19.43
C PRO A 204 15.32 -23.32 19.58
N TRP A 205 15.84 -22.18 20.04
CA TRP A 205 17.27 -22.04 20.34
C TRP A 205 17.58 -22.47 21.78
N PRO A 206 18.85 -22.75 22.15
CA PRO A 206 19.20 -23.39 23.41
C PRO A 206 18.59 -22.75 24.66
N GLU A 207 18.63 -21.42 24.78
CA GLU A 207 18.09 -20.71 25.94
C GLU A 207 16.55 -20.80 26.04
N LEU A 208 15.85 -20.90 24.91
CA LEU A 208 14.40 -21.10 24.89
C LEU A 208 14.06 -22.54 25.29
N THR A 209 14.77 -23.52 24.74
CA THR A 209 14.62 -24.94 25.06
C THR A 209 14.87 -25.20 26.56
N GLU A 210 15.94 -24.62 27.12
CA GLU A 210 16.23 -24.74 28.56
C GLU A 210 15.07 -24.21 29.42
N PHE A 211 14.51 -23.06 29.06
CA PHE A 211 13.40 -22.47 29.80
C PHE A 211 12.10 -23.27 29.66
N MET A 212 11.84 -23.84 28.48
CA MET A 212 10.72 -24.75 28.24
C MET A 212 10.79 -25.96 29.17
N HIS A 213 11.89 -26.73 29.12
CA HIS A 213 12.10 -27.91 29.96
C HIS A 213 11.99 -27.59 31.45
N LYS A 214 12.67 -26.54 31.90
CA LYS A 214 12.62 -26.11 33.30
C LYS A 214 11.20 -25.85 33.81
N LYS A 215 10.28 -25.45 32.95
CA LYS A 215 8.89 -25.12 33.32
C LYS A 215 7.90 -26.24 33.10
N THR A 216 8.21 -27.22 32.26
CA THR A 216 7.23 -28.24 31.85
C THR A 216 7.65 -29.68 32.13
N ASP A 217 8.90 -29.96 32.50
CA ASP A 217 9.36 -31.34 32.74
C ASP A 217 8.55 -32.03 33.85
N ASP A 218 8.21 -31.30 34.92
CA ASP A 218 7.46 -31.80 36.07
C ASP A 218 5.99 -31.34 36.07
N LEU A 219 5.39 -31.10 34.89
CA LEU A 219 4.05 -30.53 34.71
C LEU A 219 2.97 -31.19 35.58
N GLU A 220 3.01 -32.52 35.71
CA GLU A 220 2.02 -33.31 36.45
C GLU A 220 2.08 -33.07 37.98
N THR A 221 3.22 -32.59 38.49
CA THR A 221 3.44 -32.40 39.93
C THR A 221 3.09 -31.00 40.43
N LEU A 222 2.86 -30.06 39.51
CA LEU A 222 2.56 -28.67 39.82
C LEU A 222 1.20 -28.52 40.51
N SER A 223 1.08 -27.49 41.36
CA SER A 223 -0.22 -27.10 41.90
C SER A 223 -1.15 -26.61 40.78
N ASP A 224 -2.48 -26.66 41.01
CA ASP A 224 -3.45 -26.18 40.00
C ASP A 224 -3.20 -24.73 39.60
N HIS A 225 -2.82 -23.88 40.57
CA HIS A 225 -2.48 -22.49 40.29
C HIS A 225 -1.24 -22.37 39.39
N GLU A 226 -0.18 -23.13 39.63
CA GLU A 226 1.03 -23.08 38.79
C GLU A 226 0.76 -23.65 37.40
N HIS A 227 0.03 -24.76 37.30
CA HIS A 227 -0.32 -25.43 36.05
C HIS A 227 -1.17 -24.52 35.13
N GLY A 228 -2.19 -23.86 35.69
CA GLY A 228 -3.07 -22.93 34.97
C GLY A 228 -2.42 -21.58 34.58
N HIS A 229 -1.19 -21.32 35.01
CA HIS A 229 -0.44 -20.10 34.70
C HIS A 229 0.86 -20.35 33.92
N ILE A 230 0.99 -21.53 33.31
CA ILE A 230 2.08 -21.79 32.37
C ILE A 230 1.74 -21.13 31.04
N PRO A 231 2.64 -20.29 30.48
CA PRO A 231 2.42 -19.70 29.16
C PRO A 231 2.13 -20.76 28.09
N TYR A 232 1.09 -20.55 27.27
CA TYR A 232 0.64 -21.55 26.29
C TYR A 232 1.76 -22.04 25.35
N LEU A 233 2.73 -21.16 25.06
CA LEU A 233 3.89 -21.48 24.23
C LEU A 233 4.73 -22.63 24.81
N LEU A 234 4.91 -22.64 26.13
CA LEU A 234 5.66 -23.69 26.82
C LEU A 234 4.86 -25.00 26.83
N LEU A 235 3.54 -24.92 27.02
CA LEU A 235 2.65 -26.09 26.89
C LEU A 235 2.76 -26.73 25.51
N LEU A 236 2.68 -25.92 24.44
CA LEU A 236 2.81 -26.43 23.07
C LEU A 236 4.16 -27.11 22.85
N SER A 237 5.25 -26.58 23.39
CA SER A 237 6.57 -27.22 23.31
C SER A 237 6.60 -28.58 24.02
N HIS A 238 6.06 -28.66 25.24
CA HIS A 238 6.00 -29.91 26.00
C HIS A 238 5.25 -31.01 25.25
N TYR A 239 4.08 -30.68 24.70
CA TYR A 239 3.30 -31.64 23.93
C TYR A 239 3.95 -31.96 22.58
N LEU A 240 4.70 -31.03 21.97
CA LEU A 240 5.52 -31.32 20.78
C LEU A 240 6.58 -32.36 21.07
N ASP A 241 7.23 -32.33 22.24
CA ASP A 241 8.22 -33.34 22.61
C ASP A 241 7.57 -34.71 22.86
N LYS A 242 6.42 -34.75 23.53
CA LYS A 242 5.62 -35.98 23.66
C LYS A 242 5.16 -36.53 22.29
N TRP A 243 4.79 -35.64 21.37
CA TRP A 243 4.43 -36.03 20.00
C TRP A 243 5.63 -36.60 19.25
N ARG A 244 6.79 -35.94 19.29
CA ARG A 244 8.04 -36.38 18.65
C ARG A 244 8.46 -37.76 19.14
N ALA A 245 8.33 -38.04 20.44
CA ALA A 245 8.66 -39.34 21.03
C ALA A 245 7.81 -40.50 20.46
N THR A 246 6.61 -40.21 19.96
CA THR A 246 5.67 -41.21 19.41
C THR A 246 5.59 -41.22 17.89
N HIS A 247 6.24 -40.28 17.20
CA HIS A 247 6.12 -40.07 15.75
C HIS A 247 7.50 -39.91 15.07
N ASP A 248 8.50 -40.70 15.49
CA ASP A 248 9.85 -40.72 14.92
C ASP A 248 10.52 -39.34 14.83
N GLY A 249 10.33 -38.49 15.85
CA GLY A 249 10.90 -37.14 15.88
C GLY A 249 10.21 -36.12 14.96
N LYS A 250 9.14 -36.52 14.24
CA LYS A 250 8.41 -35.63 13.33
C LYS A 250 7.43 -34.74 14.09
N VAL A 251 7.14 -33.57 13.53
CA VAL A 251 6.13 -32.62 14.05
C VAL A 251 4.81 -32.75 13.29
N PRO A 252 3.66 -32.34 13.86
CA PRO A 252 2.38 -32.36 13.17
C PRO A 252 2.40 -31.42 11.94
N LYS A 253 2.14 -31.94 10.75
CA LYS A 253 2.16 -31.17 9.49
C LYS A 253 0.77 -30.99 8.89
N THR A 254 0.03 -32.09 8.74
CA THR A 254 -1.28 -32.05 8.05
C THR A 254 -2.38 -31.50 8.97
N TYR A 255 -3.47 -30.98 8.39
CA TYR A 255 -4.64 -30.55 9.17
C TYR A 255 -5.15 -31.65 10.11
N LYS A 256 -5.13 -32.91 9.63
CA LYS A 256 -5.51 -34.09 10.42
C LYS A 256 -4.57 -34.30 11.60
N GLU A 257 -3.26 -34.30 11.37
CA GLU A 257 -2.25 -34.44 12.44
C GLU A 257 -2.33 -33.31 13.46
N LYS A 258 -2.48 -32.07 13.01
CA LYS A 258 -2.65 -30.90 13.90
C LYS A 258 -3.93 -30.98 14.73
N THR A 259 -4.99 -31.57 14.19
CA THR A 259 -6.22 -31.82 14.95
C THR A 259 -5.98 -32.85 16.06
N VAL A 260 -5.28 -33.95 15.77
CA VAL A 260 -4.92 -34.95 16.79
C VAL A 260 -4.00 -34.36 17.85
N PHE A 261 -3.01 -33.56 17.44
CA PHE A 261 -2.12 -32.84 18.35
C PHE A 261 -2.90 -31.87 19.25
N ARG A 262 -3.83 -31.11 18.67
CA ARG A 262 -4.71 -30.21 19.42
C ARG A 262 -5.52 -30.95 20.48
N ASP A 263 -6.06 -32.11 20.15
CA ASP A 263 -6.80 -32.94 21.11
C ASP A 263 -5.88 -33.52 22.19
N MET A 264 -4.61 -33.80 21.87
CA MET A 264 -3.60 -34.22 22.85
C MET A 264 -3.30 -33.10 23.86
N VAL A 265 -3.12 -31.86 23.40
CA VAL A 265 -2.95 -30.69 24.28
C VAL A 265 -4.21 -30.48 25.14
N LYS A 266 -5.40 -30.55 24.54
CA LYS A 266 -6.68 -30.37 25.25
C LYS A 266 -6.87 -31.36 26.40
N LYS A 267 -6.44 -32.62 26.23
CA LYS A 267 -6.51 -33.65 27.29
C LYS A 267 -5.58 -33.38 28.47
N GLY A 268 -4.63 -32.46 28.32
CA GLY A 268 -3.73 -32.02 29.38
C GLY A 268 -4.36 -31.07 30.39
N ALA A 269 -5.46 -30.40 30.02
CA ALA A 269 -6.11 -29.42 30.88
C ALA A 269 -6.77 -30.09 32.09
N ARG A 270 -6.58 -29.50 33.28
CA ARG A 270 -7.25 -29.90 34.51
C ARG A 270 -8.65 -29.29 34.54
N THR A 271 -9.67 -30.13 34.70
CA THR A 271 -11.08 -29.70 34.72
C THR A 271 -11.68 -29.66 36.13
N ASN A 272 -11.00 -30.25 37.11
CA ASN A 272 -11.44 -30.33 38.50
C ASN A 272 -10.60 -29.39 39.39
N ASN A 273 -10.55 -28.11 39.01
CA ASN A 273 -9.87 -27.05 39.76
C ASN A 273 -10.88 -25.97 40.17
N ALA A 274 -10.46 -25.00 41.00
CA ALA A 274 -11.34 -23.94 41.52
C ALA A 274 -11.90 -23.01 40.44
N GLU A 275 -11.27 -22.94 39.26
CA GLU A 275 -11.63 -22.05 38.15
C GLU A 275 -12.54 -22.75 37.10
N GLY A 276 -12.77 -24.05 37.23
CA GLY A 276 -13.64 -24.84 36.33
C GLY A 276 -13.02 -25.13 34.96
N GLY A 277 -11.71 -24.91 34.78
CA GLY A 277 -10.99 -25.05 33.53
C GLY A 277 -9.63 -24.35 33.58
N GLU A 278 -8.91 -24.32 32.45
CA GLU A 278 -7.58 -23.71 32.34
C GLU A 278 -7.45 -22.89 31.06
N GLU A 279 -7.55 -21.56 31.19
CA GLU A 279 -7.53 -20.63 30.05
C GLU A 279 -6.24 -20.72 29.23
N ASN A 280 -5.09 -20.97 29.86
CA ASN A 280 -3.82 -21.14 29.16
C ASN A 280 -3.80 -22.38 28.24
N PHE A 281 -4.54 -23.43 28.57
CA PHE A 281 -4.74 -24.58 27.69
C PHE A 281 -5.71 -24.27 26.56
N ASP A 282 -6.75 -23.47 26.81
CA ASP A 282 -7.65 -22.99 25.76
C ASP A 282 -6.90 -22.12 24.74
N GLU A 283 -6.02 -21.23 25.21
CA GLU A 283 -5.08 -20.47 24.38
C GLU A 283 -4.18 -21.40 23.55
N ALA A 284 -3.57 -22.42 24.20
CA ALA A 284 -2.71 -23.39 23.52
C ALA A 284 -3.46 -24.12 22.39
N VAL A 285 -4.66 -24.63 22.69
CA VAL A 285 -5.55 -25.32 21.74
C VAL A 285 -5.92 -24.42 20.57
N GLY A 286 -6.24 -23.14 20.82
CA GLY A 286 -6.53 -22.14 19.79
C GLY A 286 -5.32 -21.80 18.91
N ALA A 287 -4.12 -21.86 19.47
CA ALA A 287 -2.87 -21.49 18.79
C ALA A 287 -2.29 -22.59 17.88
N VAL A 288 -2.67 -23.87 18.05
CA VAL A 288 -2.07 -25.03 17.33
C VAL A 288 -2.03 -24.85 15.81
N LEU A 289 -3.16 -24.49 15.18
CA LEU A 289 -3.23 -24.44 13.71
C LEU A 289 -2.34 -23.34 13.12
N LYS A 290 -2.21 -22.22 13.84
CA LYS A 290 -1.45 -21.04 13.41
C LYS A 290 0.05 -21.17 13.71
N SER A 291 0.40 -21.79 14.85
CA SER A 291 1.76 -21.73 15.40
C SER A 291 2.67 -22.89 14.96
N LEU A 292 2.10 -23.99 14.47
CA LEU A 292 2.85 -25.19 14.05
C LEU A 292 3.07 -25.26 12.54
N ASN A 293 3.39 -24.14 11.91
CA ASN A 293 3.72 -24.09 10.49
C ASN A 293 5.25 -24.04 10.32
N PRO A 294 5.83 -24.79 9.36
CA PRO A 294 7.25 -24.65 9.06
C PRO A 294 7.54 -23.20 8.63
N VAL A 295 8.70 -22.69 9.05
CA VAL A 295 9.17 -21.37 8.64
C VAL A 295 9.73 -21.51 7.23
N ASP A 296 8.87 -21.31 6.23
CA ASP A 296 9.29 -21.15 4.84
C ASP A 296 9.47 -19.66 4.51
N MET A 297 10.42 -19.36 3.61
CA MET A 297 10.63 -17.99 3.15
C MET A 297 9.36 -17.46 2.46
N PRO A 298 8.77 -16.36 2.95
CA PRO A 298 7.59 -15.76 2.32
C PRO A 298 7.87 -15.36 0.86
N SER A 299 6.84 -15.45 0.00
CA SER A 299 6.99 -15.16 -1.43
C SER A 299 7.46 -13.73 -1.70
N GLY A 300 6.93 -12.74 -0.97
CA GLY A 300 7.33 -11.33 -1.09
C GLY A 300 8.82 -11.12 -0.79
N LEU A 301 9.32 -11.70 0.30
CA LEU A 301 10.76 -11.67 0.61
C LEU A 301 11.56 -12.42 -0.45
N ARG A 302 11.09 -13.58 -0.91
CA ARG A 302 11.77 -14.34 -1.97
C ARG A 302 11.98 -13.48 -3.21
N GLU A 303 10.96 -12.77 -3.67
CA GLU A 303 11.08 -11.86 -4.82
C GLU A 303 12.16 -10.79 -4.60
N VAL A 304 12.16 -10.15 -3.42
CA VAL A 304 13.19 -9.16 -3.03
C VAL A 304 14.60 -9.76 -3.09
N LEU A 305 14.80 -10.96 -2.54
CA LEU A 305 16.14 -11.58 -2.48
C LEU A 305 16.67 -12.06 -3.85
N HIS A 306 15.80 -12.17 -4.86
CA HIS A 306 16.19 -12.53 -6.23
C HIS A 306 16.54 -11.32 -7.10
N VAL A 307 16.29 -10.09 -6.65
CA VAL A 307 16.66 -8.88 -7.39
C VAL A 307 18.19 -8.75 -7.46
N ALA A 308 18.70 -8.35 -8.62
CA ALA A 308 20.14 -8.25 -8.88
C ALA A 308 20.86 -7.32 -7.87
N ASP A 309 20.23 -6.20 -7.50
CA ASP A 309 20.76 -5.26 -6.50
C ASP A 309 20.84 -5.86 -5.09
N CYS A 310 19.95 -6.80 -4.75
CA CYS A 310 20.05 -7.56 -3.51
C CYS A 310 21.16 -8.62 -3.58
N GLN A 311 21.35 -9.26 -4.74
CA GLN A 311 22.36 -10.30 -4.89
C GLN A 311 23.78 -9.73 -4.90
N SER A 312 23.96 -8.60 -5.59
CA SER A 312 25.23 -7.91 -5.78
C SER A 312 25.06 -6.39 -5.62
N PRO A 313 25.01 -5.90 -4.35
CA PRO A 313 24.91 -4.47 -4.07
C PRO A 313 26.04 -3.67 -4.73
N ARG A 314 25.73 -2.45 -5.18
CA ARG A 314 26.68 -1.51 -5.80
C ARG A 314 26.76 -0.23 -4.98
N LEU A 315 27.76 0.61 -5.25
CA LEU A 315 27.95 1.89 -4.53
C LEU A 315 26.67 2.75 -4.51
N GLY A 316 25.94 2.81 -5.63
CA GLY A 316 24.69 3.55 -5.78
C GLY A 316 23.41 2.81 -5.35
N SER A 317 23.49 1.59 -4.83
CA SER A 317 22.30 0.86 -4.39
C SER A 317 21.64 1.58 -3.19
N ALA A 318 20.30 1.58 -3.18
CA ALA A 318 19.51 2.12 -2.08
C ALA A 318 19.76 1.34 -0.78
N ASN A 319 19.54 2.00 0.37
CA ASN A 319 19.69 1.39 1.70
C ASN A 319 18.93 0.06 1.81
N PHE A 320 17.69 0.02 1.30
CA PHE A 320 16.85 -1.17 1.24
C PHE A 320 17.58 -2.40 0.68
N TRP A 321 18.29 -2.28 -0.44
CA TRP A 321 18.96 -3.40 -1.10
C TRP A 321 20.19 -3.90 -0.33
N ILE A 322 20.88 -2.99 0.36
CA ILE A 322 22.03 -3.34 1.21
C ILE A 322 21.54 -4.12 2.44
N ILE A 323 20.45 -3.68 3.07
CA ILE A 323 19.85 -4.39 4.20
C ILE A 323 19.30 -5.74 3.74
N ALA A 324 18.59 -5.79 2.61
CA ALA A 324 18.07 -7.03 2.04
C ALA A 324 19.19 -8.05 1.74
N HIS A 325 20.36 -7.58 1.27
CA HIS A 325 21.54 -8.43 1.09
C HIS A 325 22.03 -9.02 2.41
N ALA A 326 22.07 -8.23 3.48
CA ALA A 326 22.44 -8.72 4.81
C ALA A 326 21.43 -9.75 5.34
N ILE A 327 20.13 -9.53 5.13
CA ILE A 327 19.08 -10.50 5.46
C ILE A 327 19.24 -11.80 4.66
N ARG A 328 19.62 -11.71 3.38
CA ARG A 328 19.93 -12.88 2.55
C ARG A 328 21.09 -13.69 3.12
N ASN A 329 22.18 -13.03 3.50
CA ASN A 329 23.34 -13.68 4.11
C ASN A 329 22.98 -14.32 5.45
N PHE A 330 22.23 -13.61 6.30
CA PHE A 330 21.69 -14.15 7.54
C PHE A 330 20.86 -15.41 7.31
N HIS A 331 19.93 -15.37 6.34
CA HIS A 331 19.11 -16.54 6.01
C HIS A 331 19.94 -17.71 5.49
N SER A 332 20.98 -17.46 4.68
CA SER A 332 21.90 -18.51 4.23
C SER A 332 22.69 -19.17 5.37
N ASN A 333 23.01 -18.42 6.42
CA ASN A 333 23.78 -18.92 7.56
C ASN A 333 22.90 -19.65 8.59
N HIS A 334 21.68 -19.17 8.82
CA HIS A 334 20.81 -19.66 9.91
C HIS A 334 19.61 -20.48 9.44
N SER A 335 19.36 -20.56 8.13
CA SER A 335 18.12 -21.13 7.56
C SER A 335 16.86 -20.51 8.18
N ALA A 336 16.93 -19.24 8.56
CA ALA A 336 15.85 -18.50 9.21
C ALA A 336 16.01 -16.99 9.03
N LEU A 337 14.95 -16.23 9.32
CA LEU A 337 15.00 -14.76 9.33
C LEU A 337 15.40 -14.23 10.71
N PRO A 338 15.89 -12.99 10.84
CA PRO A 338 16.10 -12.37 12.14
C PRO A 338 14.79 -12.31 12.93
N LEU A 339 14.86 -12.59 14.22
CA LEU A 339 13.71 -12.64 15.10
C LEU A 339 13.15 -11.23 15.34
N PRO A 340 11.83 -10.98 15.16
CA PRO A 340 11.22 -9.68 15.46
C PRO A 340 11.29 -9.29 16.94
N GLY A 341 11.36 -10.30 17.83
CA GLY A 341 11.49 -10.13 19.28
C GLY A 341 10.20 -9.79 20.03
N ALA A 342 9.07 -9.68 19.33
CA ALA A 342 7.75 -9.52 19.93
C ALA A 342 7.14 -10.88 20.34
N LEU A 343 6.38 -10.88 21.43
CA LEU A 343 5.57 -12.00 21.86
C LEU A 343 4.12 -11.56 22.03
N PRO A 344 3.13 -12.41 21.73
CA PRO A 344 1.73 -12.15 22.08
C PRO A 344 1.55 -12.00 23.59
N ASP A 345 0.44 -11.39 23.97
CA ASP A 345 -0.07 -11.54 25.33
C ASP A 345 -0.56 -12.98 25.55
N MET A 346 -0.45 -13.49 26.76
CA MET A 346 -0.84 -14.86 27.11
C MET A 346 -1.09 -15.00 28.61
N LYS A 347 -2.00 -15.91 28.97
CA LYS A 347 -2.25 -16.28 30.36
C LYS A 347 -0.99 -16.92 30.95
N ALA A 348 -0.35 -16.22 31.89
CA ALA A 348 0.84 -16.67 32.55
C ALA A 348 1.10 -15.95 33.89
N GLN A 349 1.97 -16.51 34.73
CA GLN A 349 2.55 -15.75 35.84
C GLN A 349 3.40 -14.59 35.29
N SER A 350 3.28 -13.38 35.88
CA SER A 350 3.99 -12.20 35.38
C SER A 350 5.50 -12.40 35.31
N ALA A 351 6.10 -13.09 36.30
CA ALA A 351 7.53 -13.40 36.32
C ALA A 351 7.95 -14.30 35.15
N ASP A 352 7.13 -15.28 34.80
CA ASP A 352 7.41 -16.24 33.73
C ASP A 352 7.23 -15.60 32.35
N TYR A 353 6.18 -14.79 32.18
CA TYR A 353 5.97 -14.02 30.96
C TYR A 353 7.11 -13.03 30.71
N ILE A 354 7.52 -12.26 31.73
CA ILE A 354 8.65 -11.32 31.61
C ILE A 354 9.94 -12.06 31.27
N ARG A 355 10.19 -13.22 31.88
CA ARG A 355 11.37 -14.02 31.58
C ARG A 355 11.37 -14.54 30.14
N LEU A 356 10.24 -15.06 29.67
CA LEU A 356 10.06 -15.48 28.29
C LEU A 356 10.29 -14.31 27.32
N GLN A 357 9.70 -13.15 27.60
CA GLN A 357 9.89 -11.94 26.80
C GLN A 357 11.35 -11.51 26.72
N ASN A 358 12.10 -11.62 27.82
CA ASN A 358 13.53 -11.30 27.85
C ASN A 358 14.36 -12.29 27.03
N ILE A 359 14.00 -13.58 27.00
CA ILE A 359 14.67 -14.59 26.16
C ILE A 359 14.53 -14.24 24.67
N TYR A 360 13.32 -13.88 24.22
CA TYR A 360 13.09 -13.44 22.82
C TYR A 360 13.80 -12.12 22.50
N LYS A 361 13.68 -11.12 23.38
CA LYS A 361 14.37 -9.83 23.21
C LYS A 361 15.89 -9.99 23.13
N ALA A 362 16.48 -10.86 23.95
CA ALA A 362 17.91 -11.13 23.92
C ALA A 362 18.34 -11.78 22.60
N LYS A 363 17.59 -12.78 22.12
CA LYS A 363 17.86 -13.42 20.82
C LYS A 363 17.74 -12.42 19.66
N ALA A 364 16.66 -11.65 19.62
CA ALA A 364 16.44 -10.62 18.59
C ALA A 364 17.56 -9.56 18.57
N ARG A 365 18.03 -9.09 19.74
CA ARG A 365 19.16 -8.13 19.82
C ARG A 365 20.47 -8.71 19.27
N ARG A 366 20.75 -9.99 19.53
CA ARG A 366 21.97 -10.65 19.01
C ARG A 366 21.92 -10.80 17.50
N GLU A 367 20.80 -11.27 16.96
CA GLU A 367 20.61 -11.43 15.51
C GLU A 367 20.59 -10.08 14.79
N PHE A 368 19.96 -9.06 15.38
CA PHE A 368 20.03 -7.69 14.89
C PHE A 368 21.47 -7.18 14.82
N SER A 369 22.27 -7.41 15.87
CA SER A 369 23.68 -7.00 15.89
C SER A 369 24.50 -7.69 14.80
N GLU A 370 24.22 -8.96 14.50
CA GLU A 370 24.84 -9.70 13.40
C GLU A 370 24.49 -9.08 12.03
N VAL A 371 23.21 -8.76 11.81
CA VAL A 371 22.76 -8.09 10.57
C VAL A 371 23.41 -6.71 10.43
N VAL A 372 23.50 -5.93 11.51
CA VAL A 372 24.20 -4.63 11.51
C VAL A 372 25.65 -4.82 11.11
N GLN A 373 26.37 -5.79 11.68
CA GLN A 373 27.77 -6.06 11.32
C GLN A 373 27.94 -6.38 9.84
N ASP A 374 27.04 -7.17 9.25
CA ASP A 374 27.10 -7.47 7.82
C ASP A 374 26.79 -6.24 6.95
N VAL A 375 25.78 -5.43 7.32
CA VAL A 375 25.52 -4.15 6.66
C VAL A 375 26.76 -3.25 6.67
N ARG A 376 27.41 -3.09 7.83
CA ARG A 376 28.64 -2.28 7.97
C ARG A 376 29.78 -2.83 7.11
N SER A 377 29.92 -4.16 7.04
CA SER A 377 30.90 -4.83 6.16
C SER A 377 30.65 -4.53 4.69
N VAL A 378 29.38 -4.58 4.24
CA VAL A 378 29.00 -4.23 2.86
C VAL A 378 29.25 -2.74 2.57
N GLU A 379 28.88 -1.84 3.47
CA GLU A 379 29.13 -0.40 3.33
C GLU A 379 30.63 -0.09 3.17
N GLN A 380 31.47 -0.73 3.98
CA GLN A 380 32.92 -0.59 3.92
C GLN A 380 33.48 -1.12 2.59
N LYS A 381 33.05 -2.30 2.14
CA LYS A 381 33.47 -2.90 0.86
C LYS A 381 33.10 -2.03 -0.34
N LEU A 382 31.93 -1.38 -0.29
CA LEU A 382 31.46 -0.49 -1.35
C LEU A 382 32.07 0.91 -1.25
N GLY A 383 32.65 1.30 -0.12
CA GLY A 383 33.18 2.64 0.10
C GLY A 383 32.10 3.72 0.25
N ARG A 384 30.96 3.38 0.85
CA ARG A 384 29.87 4.34 1.08
C ARG A 384 30.28 5.40 2.11
N ARG A 385 29.93 6.66 1.84
CA ARG A 385 30.23 7.79 2.73
C ARG A 385 29.22 7.94 3.87
N SER A 386 27.97 7.60 3.61
CA SER A 386 26.87 7.66 4.57
C SER A 386 26.58 6.27 5.13
N THR A 387 26.44 6.18 6.45
CA THR A 387 26.03 4.96 7.16
C THR A 387 24.51 4.87 7.22
N ILE A 388 23.97 3.67 6.98
CA ILE A 388 22.56 3.37 7.18
C ILE A 388 22.24 3.42 8.67
N GLU A 389 21.20 4.17 9.03
CA GLU A 389 20.74 4.33 10.40
C GLU A 389 20.27 2.98 10.98
N GLU A 390 20.67 2.67 12.21
CA GLU A 390 20.33 1.40 12.86
C GLU A 390 18.81 1.19 13.00
N LYS A 391 18.05 2.28 13.16
CA LYS A 391 16.59 2.24 13.20
C LYS A 391 15.97 1.70 11.90
N GLU A 392 16.57 2.00 10.74
CA GLU A 392 16.12 1.49 9.44
C GLU A 392 16.39 -0.03 9.34
N ILE A 393 17.57 -0.46 9.79
CA ILE A 393 17.95 -1.88 9.85
C ILE A 393 17.01 -2.65 10.80
N GLU A 394 16.73 -2.08 11.98
CA GLU A 394 15.87 -2.70 12.98
C GLU A 394 14.44 -2.87 12.46
N ALA A 395 13.90 -1.85 11.79
CA ALA A 395 12.59 -1.91 11.14
C ALA A 395 12.54 -3.03 10.09
N PHE A 396 13.60 -3.17 9.28
CA PHE A 396 13.71 -4.26 8.31
C PHE A 396 13.76 -5.62 9.00
N CYS A 397 14.59 -5.81 10.03
CA CYS A 397 14.67 -7.08 10.76
C CYS A 397 13.31 -7.50 11.32
N LYS A 398 12.54 -6.56 11.89
CA LYS A 398 11.19 -6.82 12.41
C LYS A 398 10.18 -7.13 11.30
N GLY A 399 10.30 -6.45 10.16
CA GLY A 399 9.41 -6.58 9.01
C GLY A 399 9.84 -7.62 7.97
N ALA A 400 10.97 -8.32 8.15
CA ALA A 400 11.63 -9.09 7.09
C ALA A 400 10.71 -10.12 6.42
N ALA A 401 9.83 -10.78 7.19
CA ALA A 401 8.89 -11.76 6.67
C ALA A 401 7.77 -11.13 5.80
N PHE A 402 7.51 -9.83 5.94
CA PHE A 402 6.38 -9.12 5.34
C PHE A 402 6.80 -8.08 4.32
N VAL A 403 8.09 -7.97 4.01
CA VAL A 403 8.57 -7.06 2.97
C VAL A 403 7.89 -7.38 1.64
N LYS A 404 7.63 -6.33 0.87
CA LYS A 404 6.98 -6.47 -0.44
C LYS A 404 7.69 -5.61 -1.47
N LEU A 405 7.81 -6.15 -2.68
CA LEU A 405 8.28 -5.43 -3.84
C LEU A 405 7.10 -5.21 -4.78
N VAL A 406 6.63 -3.96 -4.88
CA VAL A 406 5.66 -3.60 -5.92
C VAL A 406 6.45 -3.24 -7.18
N LYS A 407 6.10 -3.89 -8.29
CA LYS A 407 6.70 -3.60 -9.60
C LYS A 407 5.81 -2.61 -10.32
N GLY A 408 6.23 -1.35 -10.35
CA GLY A 408 5.48 -0.28 -11.01
C GLY A 408 5.24 -0.58 -12.49
N ARG A 409 4.04 -0.23 -12.96
CA ARG A 409 3.67 -0.32 -14.37
C ARG A 409 3.29 1.06 -14.89
N PRO A 410 3.57 1.37 -16.16
CA PRO A 410 3.03 2.56 -16.80
C PRO A 410 1.50 2.58 -16.75
N ILE A 411 0.92 3.77 -16.68
CA ILE A 411 -0.52 3.97 -16.89
C ILE A 411 -0.79 3.92 -18.39
N ARG A 412 -1.94 3.37 -18.77
CA ARG A 412 -2.41 3.39 -20.16
C ARG A 412 -3.24 4.63 -20.39
N PHE A 413 -2.89 5.38 -21.42
CA PHE A 413 -3.69 6.49 -21.90
C PHE A 413 -4.45 6.07 -23.15
N ALA A 414 -5.54 6.75 -23.42
CA ALA A 414 -6.35 6.51 -24.60
C ALA A 414 -5.57 6.77 -25.89
N ASP A 415 -5.58 5.80 -26.80
CA ASP A 415 -4.98 5.90 -28.12
C ASP A 415 -5.81 5.11 -29.14
N ALA A 416 -5.48 5.16 -30.43
CA ALA A 416 -6.17 4.38 -31.44
C ALA A 416 -6.21 2.90 -30.99
N PRO A 417 -7.36 2.21 -31.02
CA PRO A 417 -7.50 0.87 -30.41
C PRO A 417 -6.42 -0.13 -30.84
N LYS A 418 -6.06 -0.11 -32.13
CA LYS A 418 -5.05 -0.99 -32.73
C LYS A 418 -3.60 -0.65 -32.34
N GLN A 419 -3.35 0.53 -31.79
CA GLN A 419 -2.04 0.99 -31.34
C GLN A 419 -1.81 0.74 -29.84
N MET A 420 -2.87 0.43 -29.09
CA MET A 420 -2.79 0.09 -27.67
C MET A 420 -2.12 -1.28 -27.50
N ASP A 421 -0.97 -1.33 -26.81
CA ASP A 421 -0.25 -2.58 -26.57
C ASP A 421 -0.78 -3.32 -25.34
N TRP A 422 -1.62 -4.34 -25.55
CA TRP A 422 -2.16 -5.17 -24.47
C TRP A 422 -1.42 -6.51 -24.32
N THR A 423 -0.33 -6.73 -25.04
CA THR A 423 0.25 -8.07 -25.23
C THR A 423 0.57 -8.77 -23.91
N ASP A 424 1.05 -8.02 -22.91
CA ASP A 424 1.44 -8.55 -21.60
C ASP A 424 0.24 -8.93 -20.72
N ARG A 425 -0.94 -8.32 -20.93
CA ARG A 425 -2.15 -8.49 -20.10
C ARG A 425 -3.38 -8.98 -20.85
N ALA A 426 -3.32 -9.19 -22.15
CA ALA A 426 -4.49 -9.50 -22.97
C ALA A 426 -5.29 -10.71 -22.43
N LYS A 427 -4.60 -11.81 -22.09
CA LYS A 427 -5.26 -12.99 -21.50
C LYS A 427 -5.94 -12.71 -20.16
N TYR A 428 -5.30 -11.91 -19.31
CA TYR A 428 -5.87 -11.51 -18.02
C TYR A 428 -7.13 -10.65 -18.24
N ILE A 429 -7.06 -9.66 -19.12
CA ILE A 429 -8.19 -8.79 -19.45
C ILE A 429 -9.34 -9.59 -20.01
N CYS A 430 -9.08 -10.50 -20.96
CA CYS A 430 -10.12 -11.37 -21.50
C CYS A 430 -10.80 -12.20 -20.40
N GLN A 431 -10.04 -12.75 -19.45
CA GLN A 431 -10.60 -13.50 -18.32
C GLN A 431 -11.46 -12.60 -17.42
N GLU A 432 -11.03 -11.37 -17.13
CA GLU A 432 -11.82 -10.40 -16.36
C GLU A 432 -13.09 -9.96 -17.09
N LEU A 433 -13.08 -9.90 -18.43
CA LEU A 433 -14.25 -9.51 -19.23
C LEU A 433 -15.29 -10.62 -19.38
N GLN A 434 -14.93 -11.88 -19.09
CA GLN A 434 -15.88 -12.99 -19.03
C GLN A 434 -16.70 -13.00 -17.73
N ASP A 435 -16.26 -12.28 -16.71
CA ASP A 435 -17.00 -12.13 -15.46
C ASP A 435 -18.04 -11.00 -15.58
N GLU A 436 -19.32 -11.36 -15.50
CA GLU A 436 -20.44 -10.43 -15.56
C GLU A 436 -20.39 -9.37 -14.44
N GLU A 437 -19.78 -9.68 -13.29
CA GLU A 437 -19.62 -8.75 -12.18
C GLU A 437 -18.44 -7.79 -12.35
N SER A 438 -17.57 -8.01 -13.35
CA SER A 438 -16.35 -7.24 -13.55
C SER A 438 -16.62 -5.76 -13.79
N LEU A 439 -15.85 -4.89 -13.13
CA LEU A 439 -15.91 -3.44 -13.34
C LEU A 439 -14.99 -2.97 -14.47
N LEU A 440 -14.24 -3.86 -15.13
CA LEU A 440 -13.29 -3.49 -16.19
C LEU A 440 -13.93 -2.75 -17.38
N PRO A 441 -15.18 -3.05 -17.81
CA PRO A 441 -15.86 -2.28 -18.85
C PRO A 441 -15.94 -0.77 -18.56
N ILE A 442 -16.08 -0.37 -17.30
CA ILE A 442 -16.08 1.05 -16.90
C ILE A 442 -14.77 1.72 -17.29
N TYR A 443 -13.64 1.10 -16.99
CA TYR A 443 -12.33 1.63 -17.38
C TYR A 443 -12.13 1.68 -18.89
N LEU A 444 -12.59 0.67 -19.64
CA LEU A 444 -12.50 0.67 -21.10
C LEU A 444 -13.33 1.81 -21.72
N CYS A 445 -14.51 2.10 -21.17
CA CYS A 445 -15.30 3.26 -21.57
C CYS A 445 -14.64 4.58 -21.18
N PHE A 446 -13.93 4.67 -20.05
CA PHE A 446 -13.12 5.87 -19.74
C PHE A 446 -12.02 6.11 -20.79
N LEU A 447 -11.33 5.06 -21.26
CA LEU A 447 -10.39 5.18 -22.38
C LEU A 447 -11.08 5.65 -23.66
N ALA A 448 -12.29 5.14 -23.93
CA ALA A 448 -13.08 5.56 -25.09
C ALA A 448 -13.49 7.03 -25.00
N TYR A 449 -13.90 7.49 -23.82
CA TYR A 449 -14.28 8.86 -23.56
C TYR A 449 -13.08 9.81 -23.69
N ASP A 450 -11.93 9.46 -23.11
CA ASP A 450 -10.68 10.21 -23.28
C ASP A 450 -10.28 10.33 -24.77
N TRP A 451 -10.42 9.24 -25.54
CA TRP A 451 -10.16 9.24 -26.98
C TRP A 451 -11.12 10.14 -27.76
N PHE A 452 -12.42 10.10 -27.43
CA PHE A 452 -13.44 10.94 -28.06
C PHE A 452 -13.16 12.42 -27.81
N ILE A 453 -12.88 12.79 -26.56
CA ILE A 453 -12.55 14.18 -26.19
C ILE A 453 -11.27 14.65 -26.91
N LYS A 454 -10.25 13.80 -27.00
CA LYS A 454 -9.02 14.09 -27.77
C LYS A 454 -9.33 14.41 -29.24
N LYS A 455 -10.08 13.53 -29.93
CA LYS A 455 -10.44 13.71 -31.34
C LYS A 455 -11.25 14.99 -31.58
N ASN A 456 -12.20 15.28 -30.71
CA ASN A 456 -13.04 16.46 -30.89
C ASN A 456 -12.30 17.77 -30.60
N HIS A 457 -11.38 17.78 -29.63
CA HIS A 457 -10.49 18.91 -29.42
C HIS A 457 -9.58 19.17 -30.64
N GLU A 458 -9.06 18.12 -31.27
CA GLU A 458 -8.30 18.26 -32.54
C GLU A 458 -9.16 18.84 -33.68
N LYS A 459 -10.46 18.49 -33.74
CA LYS A 459 -11.42 19.04 -34.72
C LYS A 459 -11.87 20.47 -34.43
N GLU A 460 -11.98 20.89 -33.18
CA GLU A 460 -12.33 22.27 -32.79
C GLU A 460 -11.29 23.28 -33.30
N HIS A 461 -10.01 22.89 -33.33
CA HIS A 461 -8.95 23.66 -33.97
C HIS A 461 -9.11 23.81 -35.50
N ILE A 462 -9.99 23.01 -36.12
CA ILE A 462 -10.25 22.95 -37.58
C ILE A 462 -11.60 23.62 -37.97
N LYS A 463 -12.36 24.18 -37.02
CA LYS A 463 -13.69 24.83 -37.25
C LYS A 463 -14.73 23.91 -37.91
N THR A 464 -15.04 22.78 -37.27
CA THR A 464 -16.25 21.99 -37.61
C THR A 464 -17.17 21.86 -36.39
N GLU A 465 -18.47 21.79 -36.65
CA GLU A 465 -19.59 21.84 -35.70
C GLU A 465 -19.43 20.89 -34.49
N THR A 466 -19.87 21.33 -33.31
CA THR A 466 -19.99 20.51 -32.09
C THR A 466 -21.01 19.39 -32.30
N GLU A 467 -20.54 18.14 -32.28
CA GLU A 467 -21.36 16.94 -32.37
C GLU A 467 -22.29 16.82 -31.14
N GLY A 468 -23.54 16.37 -31.34
CA GLY A 468 -24.53 16.24 -30.28
C GLY A 468 -24.31 15.04 -29.34
N PRO A 469 -25.11 14.91 -28.26
CA PRO A 469 -24.95 13.87 -27.24
C PRO A 469 -24.89 12.44 -27.81
N GLU A 470 -25.85 12.08 -28.69
CA GLU A 470 -25.94 10.74 -29.30
C GLU A 470 -24.68 10.38 -30.11
N ALA A 471 -23.90 11.35 -30.59
CA ALA A 471 -22.65 11.07 -31.29
C ALA A 471 -21.55 10.55 -30.34
N THR A 472 -21.63 10.88 -29.05
CA THR A 472 -20.63 10.51 -28.04
C THR A 472 -20.71 9.02 -27.71
N ALA A 473 -21.89 8.50 -27.34
CA ALA A 473 -22.03 7.07 -27.04
C ALA A 473 -21.70 6.19 -28.24
N ASN A 474 -22.21 6.53 -29.43
CA ASN A 474 -21.90 5.79 -30.66
C ASN A 474 -20.38 5.73 -30.94
N ALA A 475 -19.66 6.86 -30.77
CA ALA A 475 -18.22 6.89 -30.96
C ALA A 475 -17.47 6.06 -29.88
N MET A 476 -17.97 6.04 -28.65
CA MET A 476 -17.42 5.24 -27.58
C MET A 476 -17.67 3.73 -27.79
N GLU A 477 -18.86 3.36 -28.26
CA GLU A 477 -19.21 1.98 -28.62
C GLU A 477 -18.34 1.47 -29.77
N GLU A 478 -18.15 2.28 -30.83
CA GLU A 478 -17.23 1.94 -31.93
C GLU A 478 -15.80 1.72 -31.41
N TYR A 479 -15.30 2.65 -30.58
CA TYR A 479 -13.96 2.54 -30.02
C TYR A 479 -13.79 1.30 -29.13
N THR A 480 -14.74 1.05 -28.23
CA THR A 480 -14.67 -0.08 -27.28
C THR A 480 -14.80 -1.41 -28.01
N SER A 481 -15.63 -1.49 -29.05
CA SER A 481 -15.72 -2.66 -29.93
C SER A 481 -14.39 -2.96 -30.62
N ASP A 482 -13.77 -1.96 -31.25
CA ASP A 482 -12.46 -2.10 -31.89
C ASP A 482 -11.35 -2.50 -30.88
N LEU A 483 -11.45 -1.97 -29.66
CA LEU A 483 -10.51 -2.27 -28.58
C LEU A 483 -10.65 -3.71 -28.08
N LEU A 484 -11.88 -4.21 -27.90
CA LEU A 484 -12.14 -5.59 -27.54
C LEU A 484 -11.59 -6.57 -28.58
N ASP A 485 -11.85 -6.31 -29.86
CA ASP A 485 -11.35 -7.13 -30.96
C ASP A 485 -9.81 -7.17 -30.97
N HIS A 486 -9.16 -6.04 -30.70
CA HIS A 486 -7.70 -5.96 -30.63
C HIS A 486 -7.12 -6.70 -29.40
N ILE A 487 -7.77 -6.59 -28.25
CA ILE A 487 -7.40 -7.33 -27.04
C ILE A 487 -7.55 -8.84 -27.26
N ALA A 488 -8.68 -9.28 -27.83
CA ALA A 488 -8.94 -10.70 -28.12
C ALA A 488 -7.90 -11.28 -29.09
N LYS A 489 -7.56 -10.54 -30.15
CA LYS A 489 -6.47 -10.89 -31.08
C LYS A 489 -5.12 -10.99 -30.36
N SER A 490 -4.83 -10.05 -29.46
CA SER A 490 -3.59 -10.04 -28.67
C SER A 490 -3.50 -11.20 -27.68
N ALA A 491 -4.64 -11.70 -27.17
CA ALA A 491 -4.69 -12.87 -26.29
C ALA A 491 -4.46 -14.20 -27.03
N GLY A 492 -4.60 -14.20 -28.37
CA GLY A 492 -4.41 -15.38 -29.21
C GLY A 492 -5.53 -16.41 -29.10
N SER A 493 -6.78 -15.96 -28.89
CA SER A 493 -7.91 -16.82 -28.56
C SER A 493 -9.23 -16.28 -29.12
N ASP A 494 -10.08 -17.17 -29.66
CA ASP A 494 -11.50 -16.91 -29.94
C ASP A 494 -12.29 -16.89 -28.62
N ILE A 495 -12.04 -15.86 -27.81
CA ILE A 495 -12.81 -15.63 -26.57
C ILE A 495 -14.08 -14.88 -26.94
N ASP A 496 -15.22 -15.42 -26.49
CA ASP A 496 -16.50 -14.75 -26.59
C ASP A 496 -16.50 -13.49 -25.71
N MET A 497 -16.60 -12.33 -26.35
CA MET A 497 -16.65 -11.01 -25.71
C MET A 497 -18.06 -10.43 -25.69
N GLU A 498 -19.07 -11.15 -26.19
CA GLU A 498 -20.45 -10.67 -26.22
C GLU A 498 -21.00 -10.27 -24.84
N PRO A 499 -20.73 -10.99 -23.73
CA PRO A 499 -21.17 -10.57 -22.40
C PRO A 499 -20.63 -9.19 -22.00
N ALA A 500 -19.40 -8.85 -22.42
CA ALA A 500 -18.79 -7.56 -22.13
C ALA A 500 -19.39 -6.42 -22.96
N ARG A 501 -19.85 -6.69 -24.20
CA ARG A 501 -20.41 -5.67 -25.11
C ARG A 501 -21.64 -5.00 -24.53
N GLY A 502 -22.62 -5.78 -24.05
CA GLY A 502 -23.84 -5.20 -23.45
C GLY A 502 -23.55 -4.33 -22.22
N LYS A 503 -22.53 -4.68 -21.43
CA LYS A 503 -22.10 -3.86 -20.29
C LYS A 503 -21.42 -2.56 -20.75
N LEU A 504 -20.57 -2.62 -21.78
CA LEU A 504 -19.92 -1.44 -22.37
C LEU A 504 -20.95 -0.44 -22.92
N GLU A 505 -21.98 -0.91 -23.63
CA GLU A 505 -23.08 -0.06 -24.12
C GLU A 505 -23.77 0.68 -22.96
N SER A 506 -24.14 -0.05 -21.90
CA SER A 506 -24.79 0.55 -20.73
C SER A 506 -23.91 1.58 -20.01
N VAL A 507 -22.61 1.33 -19.92
CA VAL A 507 -21.64 2.24 -19.30
C VAL A 507 -21.41 3.46 -20.18
N ALA A 508 -21.28 3.28 -21.51
CA ALA A 508 -21.11 4.37 -22.46
C ALA A 508 -22.30 5.33 -22.43
N ALA A 509 -23.53 4.79 -22.41
CA ALA A 509 -24.75 5.58 -22.27
C ALA A 509 -24.79 6.37 -20.95
N GLU A 510 -24.31 5.80 -19.84
CA GLU A 510 -24.25 6.50 -18.55
C GLU A 510 -23.19 7.61 -18.53
N ILE A 511 -22.01 7.39 -19.12
CA ILE A 511 -20.98 8.42 -19.29
C ILE A 511 -21.49 9.55 -20.19
N GLU A 512 -22.18 9.22 -21.29
CA GLU A 512 -22.86 10.19 -22.14
C GLU A 512 -23.91 10.98 -21.35
N ARG A 513 -24.78 10.30 -20.60
CA ARG A 513 -25.81 10.92 -19.76
C ARG A 513 -25.22 11.92 -18.77
N ALA A 514 -24.03 11.63 -18.23
CA ALA A 514 -23.31 12.52 -17.34
C ALA A 514 -22.67 13.73 -18.05
N GLY A 515 -22.45 13.66 -19.36
CA GLY A 515 -21.93 14.77 -20.17
C GLY A 515 -20.54 15.25 -19.76
N GLY A 516 -19.73 14.38 -19.14
CA GLY A 516 -18.44 14.76 -18.56
C GLY A 516 -18.52 15.48 -17.21
N GLY A 517 -19.72 15.64 -16.64
CA GLY A 517 -19.91 16.25 -15.33
C GLY A 517 -19.45 15.33 -14.19
N GLU A 518 -18.83 15.92 -13.17
CA GLU A 518 -18.51 15.24 -11.91
C GLU A 518 -19.63 15.43 -10.89
N VAL A 519 -19.93 14.38 -10.11
CA VAL A 519 -20.81 14.50 -8.95
C VAL A 519 -19.96 14.53 -7.69
N HIS A 520 -20.21 15.52 -6.81
CA HIS A 520 -19.39 15.78 -5.62
C HIS A 520 -19.17 14.54 -4.75
N ASN A 521 -20.20 13.73 -4.51
CA ASN A 521 -20.10 12.52 -3.67
C ASN A 521 -19.15 11.46 -4.24
N ILE A 522 -19.15 11.28 -5.57
CA ILE A 522 -18.24 10.35 -6.25
C ILE A 522 -16.83 10.89 -6.20
N SER A 523 -16.64 12.16 -6.55
CA SER A 523 -15.35 12.83 -6.50
C SER A 523 -14.75 12.89 -5.08
N ALA A 524 -15.59 13.04 -4.04
CA ALA A 524 -15.15 13.01 -2.64
C ALA A 524 -14.68 11.61 -2.21
N LEU A 525 -15.41 10.55 -2.59
CA LEU A 525 -14.99 9.18 -2.32
C LEU A 525 -13.68 8.85 -3.05
N THR A 526 -13.61 9.14 -4.34
CA THR A 526 -12.42 8.92 -5.17
C THR A 526 -11.24 9.72 -4.65
N GLY A 527 -11.44 10.97 -4.26
CA GLY A 527 -10.41 11.80 -3.66
C GLY A 527 -9.89 11.24 -2.34
N GLY A 528 -10.77 10.67 -1.50
CA GLY A 528 -10.37 9.95 -0.29
C GLY A 528 -9.54 8.70 -0.58
N MET A 529 -9.95 7.89 -1.57
CA MET A 529 -9.21 6.70 -2.00
C MET A 529 -7.82 7.09 -2.51
N VAL A 530 -7.73 8.06 -3.42
CA VAL A 530 -6.46 8.50 -4.01
C VAL A 530 -5.53 9.11 -2.96
N ALA A 531 -6.05 9.96 -2.06
CA ALA A 531 -5.24 10.56 -1.00
C ALA A 531 -4.61 9.51 -0.10
N GLN A 532 -5.36 8.45 0.24
CA GLN A 532 -4.80 7.34 1.01
C GLN A 532 -3.69 6.62 0.25
N GLU A 533 -3.84 6.39 -1.06
CA GLU A 533 -2.76 5.81 -1.89
C GLU A 533 -1.53 6.72 -1.94
N VAL A 534 -1.72 8.04 -2.07
CA VAL A 534 -0.64 9.03 -2.00
C VAL A 534 0.10 8.93 -0.65
N ILE A 535 -0.62 8.82 0.47
CA ILE A 535 0.00 8.68 1.80
C ILE A 535 0.81 7.38 1.89
N LYS A 536 0.28 6.24 1.42
CA LYS A 536 1.02 4.98 1.39
C LYS A 536 2.32 5.09 0.60
N ILE A 537 2.26 5.77 -0.55
CA ILE A 537 3.40 5.96 -1.44
C ILE A 537 4.45 6.88 -0.81
N ILE A 538 4.05 8.03 -0.29
CA ILE A 538 4.97 9.00 0.33
C ILE A 538 5.65 8.42 1.56
N THR A 539 4.85 7.79 2.43
CA THR A 539 5.37 7.21 3.69
C THR A 539 6.13 5.91 3.47
N LYS A 540 5.96 5.25 2.32
CA LYS A 540 6.39 3.88 2.03
C LYS A 540 5.91 2.89 3.10
N GLN A 541 4.67 3.09 3.56
CA GLN A 541 3.98 2.23 4.51
C GLN A 541 2.67 1.71 3.92
N TYR A 542 2.27 0.51 4.34
CA TYR A 542 1.20 -0.28 3.71
C TYR A 542 1.51 -0.58 2.23
N VAL A 543 0.66 -1.38 1.60
CA VAL A 543 0.82 -1.74 0.18
C VAL A 543 -0.13 -0.87 -0.66
N PRO A 544 0.39 -0.03 -1.58
CA PRO A 544 -0.43 0.70 -2.53
C PRO A 544 -1.18 -0.24 -3.49
N VAL A 545 -2.26 0.23 -4.09
CA VAL A 545 -2.91 -0.49 -5.19
C VAL A 545 -1.95 -0.73 -6.36
N ASP A 546 -2.07 -1.91 -6.96
CA ASP A 546 -1.22 -2.36 -8.05
C ASP A 546 -1.87 -2.00 -9.39
N ASN A 547 -1.58 -0.79 -9.88
CA ASN A 547 -2.04 -0.20 -11.15
C ASN A 547 -3.39 0.53 -11.10
N THR A 548 -4.51 -0.05 -11.52
CA THR A 548 -5.76 0.72 -11.77
C THR A 548 -6.88 0.31 -10.82
N CYS A 549 -7.51 1.28 -10.15
CA CYS A 549 -8.71 1.07 -9.35
C CYS A 549 -9.92 1.72 -10.03
N VAL A 550 -11.02 1.00 -10.09
CA VAL A 550 -12.28 1.44 -10.70
C VAL A 550 -13.37 1.42 -9.63
N PHE A 551 -14.20 2.45 -9.61
CA PHE A 551 -15.33 2.58 -8.72
C PHE A 551 -16.63 2.77 -9.51
N ASP A 552 -17.61 1.94 -9.17
CA ASP A 552 -18.99 2.01 -9.62
C ASP A 552 -19.86 2.57 -8.49
N GLY A 553 -20.29 3.82 -8.63
CA GLY A 553 -21.17 4.50 -7.67
C GLY A 553 -22.64 4.08 -7.75
N ILE A 554 -23.06 3.45 -8.85
CA ILE A 554 -24.43 2.92 -8.99
C ILE A 554 -24.57 1.65 -8.16
N ALA A 555 -23.62 0.72 -8.30
CA ALA A 555 -23.60 -0.53 -7.54
C ALA A 555 -22.87 -0.43 -6.19
N SER A 556 -22.20 0.70 -5.91
CA SER A 556 -21.31 0.87 -4.76
C SER A 556 -20.23 -0.21 -4.67
N LYS A 557 -19.60 -0.54 -5.81
CA LYS A 557 -18.55 -1.56 -5.92
C LYS A 557 -17.22 -0.92 -6.33
N ALA A 558 -16.11 -1.48 -5.86
CA ALA A 558 -14.76 -1.12 -6.29
C ALA A 558 -13.97 -2.35 -6.70
N ALA A 559 -13.12 -2.23 -7.72
CA ALA A 559 -12.23 -3.30 -8.18
C ALA A 559 -10.84 -2.74 -8.50
N VAL A 560 -9.81 -3.59 -8.41
CA VAL A 560 -8.43 -3.23 -8.74
C VAL A 560 -7.92 -4.17 -9.82
N PHE A 561 -7.47 -3.61 -10.93
CA PHE A 561 -6.98 -4.30 -12.11
C PHE A 561 -5.51 -4.01 -12.34
N LYS A 562 -4.76 -5.06 -12.67
CA LYS A 562 -3.34 -4.97 -13.04
C LYS A 562 -3.24 -4.86 -14.55
N LEU A 563 -3.38 -3.65 -15.10
CA LEU A 563 -3.48 -3.41 -16.54
C LEU A 563 -2.12 -3.14 -17.20
#